data_AF-A0A1V5SLH7-F1
#
_entry.id   AF-A0A1V5SLH7-F1
#
_cell.length_a   1.000
_cell.length_b   1.000
_cell.length_c   1.000
_cell.angle_alpha   90.00
_cell.angle_beta   90.00
_cell.angle_gamma   90.00
#
_symmetry.space_group_name_H-M   'P 1'
#
loop_
_entity.id
_entity.type
_entity.pdbx_description
1 polymer ?
#
loop_
_entity_poly.entity_id
_entity_poly.type
_entity_poly.pdbx_seq_one_letter_code
_entity_poly.pdbx_strand_id
1 'polypeptide(L)'
;MKKNLTIRLIVLLFLIIAVSLPGLTAESRLSWSDFITSLKNILGPSIVINQNRSNTQFVTRLDAAQTIIDALSYNDLYDYFDAGYVPFQDIQNLNEDEKKVVILSTQLNPPLFSGDAQGLFRPHDPLTPKEFSFLKEKLKTYSQGNIYYESSKIIEPGIMLMVKKWGFGEPISLSSTSSSGPTVYLQVGAFSERFRAENTSTFLKELGYNTSIVEEQSLFKVRVGPFPAQEISSTQEKLNKQGFPSVPVTQKNTVSTSDLKVEGGAVFSLALLYDPNISTYTPEVVLAHDKILEREKMSIIASQKNAFFAVNAGFFSQEGDPIGILMIKRKVLSDPQEGWYSFGITQDKELVFGMVHLNISASLPNQKGFAIHGINRPNRGNEVVLFDDSYNGKTPRTQGVETVVLNGLVQVTSRTNGETSIPKGGFILQGKGEGADWMLQNLYPGTPLSVKMTILPETRDMEKWLRVEYILSSGPLLFQNGLPGPFGEFRKEIVENKHPRAVIGQTQEGKILFLAVDGRRPGHSSGLTILELVEELKNYQVTDALNLDGGGSVTFYLQGKILNWPSDLAGERKISTAIILK
;
A
#
# COMPACT_ATOMS: atom_id res chain seq x y z
N MET A 1 30.39 88.79 35.73
CA MET A 1 29.52 87.58 35.82
C MET A 1 29.61 86.71 34.57
N LYS A 2 30.84 86.38 34.13
CA LYS A 2 31.16 85.48 33.00
C LYS A 2 31.64 84.11 33.51
N LYS A 3 30.92 83.50 34.45
CA LYS A 3 31.32 82.22 35.07
C LYS A 3 30.21 81.15 35.17
N ASN A 4 29.01 81.42 34.61
CA ASN A 4 27.90 80.46 34.60
C ASN A 4 27.42 80.03 33.20
N LEU A 5 28.16 80.38 32.15
CA LEU A 5 27.86 79.93 30.78
C LEU A 5 28.70 78.71 30.34
N THR A 6 29.84 78.48 31.00
CA THR A 6 30.78 77.40 30.64
C THR A 6 30.43 76.03 31.24
N ILE A 7 29.58 75.99 32.28
CA ILE A 7 29.14 74.73 32.92
C ILE A 7 27.87 74.18 32.25
N ARG A 8 27.05 75.03 31.61
CA ARG A 8 25.91 74.57 30.78
C ARG A 8 26.31 74.08 29.39
N LEU A 9 27.52 74.38 28.92
CA LEU A 9 28.02 73.84 27.65
C LEU A 9 28.68 72.46 27.80
N ILE A 10 29.21 72.12 28.98
CA ILE A 10 29.85 70.81 29.23
C ILE A 10 28.82 69.71 29.52
N VAL A 11 27.67 70.06 30.11
CA VAL A 11 26.56 69.11 30.32
C VAL A 11 25.73 68.89 29.04
N LEU A 12 25.70 69.85 28.10
CA LEU A 12 25.04 69.68 26.80
C LEU A 12 25.93 68.94 25.77
N LEU A 13 27.26 68.97 25.94
CA LEU A 13 28.19 68.21 25.10
C LEU A 13 28.32 66.73 25.51
N PHE A 14 27.88 66.36 26.72
CA PHE A 14 27.78 64.96 27.16
C PHE A 14 26.40 64.32 26.94
N LEU A 15 25.39 65.09 26.50
CA LEU A 15 24.08 64.58 26.11
C LEU A 15 23.83 64.55 24.59
N ILE A 16 24.83 64.95 23.79
CA ILE A 16 24.80 64.88 22.31
C ILE A 16 25.97 64.01 21.78
N ILE A 17 26.57 63.18 22.64
CA ILE A 17 27.45 62.05 22.24
C ILE A 17 26.88 60.76 22.86
N ALA A 18 25.59 60.54 22.66
CA ALA A 18 24.92 59.25 22.83
C ALA A 18 23.94 58.95 21.68
N VAL A 19 24.09 59.66 20.56
CA VAL A 19 23.35 59.45 19.30
C VAL A 19 24.33 59.55 18.13
N SER A 20 25.38 58.73 18.16
CA SER A 20 26.25 58.48 17.00
C SER A 20 27.22 57.37 17.34
N LEU A 21 26.67 56.22 17.70
CA LEU A 21 27.28 54.94 17.41
C LEU A 21 26.22 54.18 16.61
N PRO A 22 26.31 54.07 15.28
CA PRO A 22 25.92 52.83 14.65
C PRO A 22 26.95 51.82 15.12
N GLY A 23 26.80 51.36 16.36
CA GLY A 23 27.39 50.14 16.82
C GLY A 23 26.74 49.06 15.98
N LEU A 24 27.40 48.75 14.85
CA LEU A 24 27.29 47.47 14.21
C LEU A 24 27.46 46.40 15.29
N THR A 25 26.37 45.89 15.85
CA THR A 25 26.38 44.47 16.17
C THR A 25 26.18 43.78 14.82
N ALA A 26 27.29 43.38 14.22
CA ALA A 26 27.37 42.31 13.24
C ALA A 26 26.93 40.94 13.84
N GLU A 27 26.07 40.96 14.86
CA GLU A 27 25.39 39.80 15.39
C GLU A 27 24.13 39.57 14.58
N SER A 28 23.79 38.30 14.39
CA SER A 28 22.44 37.80 14.09
C SER A 28 22.03 37.57 12.64
N ARG A 29 22.96 37.33 11.70
CA ARG A 29 22.58 36.78 10.39
C ARG A 29 23.26 35.44 10.13
N LEU A 30 22.47 34.43 9.79
CA LEU A 30 22.96 33.09 9.52
C LEU A 30 23.65 33.03 8.14
N SER A 31 24.90 32.60 8.11
CA SER A 31 25.62 32.39 6.84
C SER A 31 25.08 31.17 6.10
N TRP A 32 25.16 31.19 4.76
CA TRP A 32 24.78 30.04 3.95
C TRP A 32 25.57 28.78 4.34
N SER A 33 26.88 28.90 4.57
CA SER A 33 27.74 27.76 4.95
C SER A 33 27.34 27.14 6.28
N ASP A 34 27.00 27.95 7.29
CA ASP A 34 26.60 27.44 8.61
C ASP A 34 25.24 26.76 8.56
N PHE A 35 24.32 27.30 7.75
CA PHE A 35 23.01 26.71 7.51
C PHE A 35 23.13 25.33 6.85
N ILE A 36 23.83 25.24 5.72
CA ILE A 36 24.00 23.98 4.98
C ILE A 36 24.73 22.93 5.82
N THR A 37 25.80 23.33 6.52
CA THR A 37 26.55 22.42 7.40
C THR A 37 25.66 21.89 8.51
N SER A 38 24.85 22.76 9.12
CA SER A 38 23.88 22.35 10.15
C SER A 38 22.81 21.40 9.60
N LEU A 39 22.28 21.64 8.39
CA LEU A 39 21.29 20.75 7.78
C LEU A 39 21.87 19.35 7.54
N LYS A 40 23.06 19.25 6.94
CA LYS A 40 23.74 17.96 6.71
C LYS A 40 24.03 17.21 8.01
N ASN A 41 24.38 17.93 9.07
CA ASN A 41 24.60 17.32 10.38
C ASN A 41 23.32 16.77 11.02
N ILE A 42 22.15 17.37 10.75
CA ILE A 42 20.87 16.97 11.35
C ILE A 42 20.16 15.91 10.51
N LEU A 43 20.01 16.16 9.21
CA LEU A 43 19.24 15.31 8.29
C LEU A 43 20.09 14.18 7.65
N GLY A 44 21.41 14.24 7.81
CA GLY A 44 22.35 13.25 7.30
C GLY A 44 23.16 13.73 6.09
N PRO A 45 24.34 13.14 5.84
CA PRO A 45 25.26 13.60 4.80
C PRO A 45 24.80 13.27 3.38
N SER A 46 23.84 12.35 3.22
CA SER A 46 23.29 11.90 1.93
C SER A 46 22.30 12.88 1.31
N ILE A 47 21.85 13.91 2.04
CA ILE A 47 20.95 14.93 1.48
C ILE A 47 21.67 15.72 0.37
N VAL A 48 21.01 15.81 -0.79
CA VAL A 48 21.48 16.62 -1.91
C VAL A 48 20.95 18.04 -1.70
N ILE A 49 21.85 19.01 -1.59
CA ILE A 49 21.49 20.42 -1.50
C ILE A 49 22.18 21.18 -2.62
N ASN A 50 21.40 21.90 -3.43
CA ASN A 50 21.90 22.67 -4.56
C ASN A 50 22.71 23.89 -4.05
N GLN A 51 24.00 23.96 -4.40
CA GLN A 51 24.95 24.93 -3.82
C GLN A 51 25.12 26.22 -4.63
N ASN A 52 24.17 26.57 -5.50
CA ASN A 52 24.32 27.67 -6.45
C ASN A 52 24.31 29.10 -5.86
N ARG A 53 24.67 29.29 -4.59
CA ARG A 53 24.75 30.61 -3.93
C ARG A 53 26.09 30.85 -3.25
N SER A 54 26.53 32.11 -3.27
CA SER A 54 27.82 32.54 -2.71
C SER A 54 27.86 32.41 -1.19
N ASN A 55 28.99 31.98 -0.62
CA ASN A 55 29.24 31.83 0.83
C ASN A 55 29.10 33.14 1.64
N THR A 56 28.96 34.29 0.97
CA THR A 56 28.82 35.62 1.60
C THR A 56 27.38 36.11 1.72
N GLN A 57 26.39 35.35 1.22
CA GLN A 57 24.96 35.70 1.33
C GLN A 57 24.35 35.13 2.61
N PHE A 58 23.50 35.93 3.25
CA PHE A 58 22.68 35.49 4.38
C PHE A 58 21.48 34.68 3.87
N VAL A 59 21.04 33.70 4.67
CA VAL A 59 19.87 32.85 4.34
C VAL A 59 18.59 33.62 4.66
N THR A 60 17.68 33.77 3.70
CA THR A 60 16.33 34.31 3.98
C THR A 60 15.38 33.22 4.46
N ARG A 61 14.21 33.59 5.01
CA ARG A 61 13.19 32.60 5.42
C ARG A 61 12.70 31.74 4.25
N LEU A 62 12.49 32.36 3.08
CA LEU A 62 12.10 31.64 1.87
C LEU A 62 13.20 30.67 1.42
N ASP A 63 14.47 31.09 1.44
CA ASP A 63 15.59 30.21 1.09
C ASP A 63 15.68 29.01 2.01
N ALA A 64 15.49 29.22 3.31
CA ALA A 64 15.49 28.15 4.29
C ALA A 64 14.35 27.17 4.05
N ALA A 65 13.13 27.67 3.81
CA ALA A 65 11.97 26.85 3.51
C ALA A 65 12.18 25.98 2.25
N GLN A 66 12.61 26.60 1.15
CA GLN A 66 12.90 25.89 -0.11
C GLN A 66 13.95 24.80 0.11
N THR A 67 15.09 25.18 0.69
CA THR A 67 16.24 24.28 0.86
C THR A 67 15.88 23.08 1.73
N ILE A 68 15.11 23.31 2.80
CA ILE A 68 14.68 22.23 3.69
C ILE A 68 13.68 21.31 2.99
N ILE A 69 12.66 21.86 2.30
CA ILE A 69 11.68 21.05 1.58
C ILE A 69 12.34 20.17 0.52
N ASP A 70 13.29 20.73 -0.24
CA ASP A 70 14.05 19.98 -1.25
C ASP A 70 14.91 18.89 -0.60
N ALA A 71 15.61 19.21 0.50
CA ALA A 71 16.42 18.24 1.23
C ALA A 71 15.58 17.09 1.81
N LEU A 72 14.33 17.37 2.18
CA LEU A 72 13.38 16.36 2.64
C LEU A 72 12.77 15.55 1.49
N SER A 73 12.95 15.99 0.23
CA SER A 73 12.26 15.49 -0.97
C SER A 73 10.73 15.63 -0.90
N TYR A 74 10.22 16.63 -0.18
CA TYR A 74 8.78 16.91 -0.04
C TYR A 74 8.25 17.87 -1.11
N ASN A 75 9.11 18.36 -2.00
CA ASN A 75 8.75 19.19 -3.15
C ASN A 75 7.85 18.47 -4.17
N ASP A 76 7.79 17.13 -4.14
CA ASP A 76 6.83 16.33 -4.91
C ASP A 76 5.36 16.56 -4.49
N LEU A 77 5.12 17.20 -3.34
CA LEU A 77 3.78 17.55 -2.87
C LEU A 77 3.20 18.81 -3.52
N TYR A 78 4.00 19.56 -4.29
CA TYR A 78 3.61 20.86 -4.88
C TYR A 78 2.40 20.83 -5.80
N ASP A 79 1.98 19.66 -6.27
CA ASP A 79 0.81 19.48 -7.12
C ASP A 79 -0.45 19.03 -6.37
N TYR A 80 -0.36 18.86 -5.04
CA TYR A 80 -1.38 18.20 -4.21
C TYR A 80 -2.07 19.09 -3.18
N PHE A 81 -1.65 20.34 -3.05
CA PHE A 81 -2.35 21.34 -2.24
C PHE A 81 -2.78 22.54 -3.08
N ASP A 82 -3.75 23.28 -2.56
CA ASP A 82 -4.28 24.46 -3.24
C ASP A 82 -3.31 25.64 -3.10
N ALA A 83 -2.69 26.05 -4.22
CA ALA A 83 -1.84 27.25 -4.27
C ALA A 83 -2.63 28.55 -4.03
N GLY A 84 -3.96 28.51 -4.16
CA GLY A 84 -4.86 29.63 -3.81
C GLY A 84 -5.04 29.82 -2.30
N TYR A 85 -4.63 28.84 -1.48
CA TYR A 85 -4.57 29.02 -0.03
C TYR A 85 -3.40 29.93 0.34
N VAL A 86 -3.69 31.09 0.92
CA VAL A 86 -2.70 32.09 1.29
C VAL A 86 -2.60 32.16 2.82
N PRO A 87 -1.66 31.42 3.46
CA PRO A 87 -1.52 31.42 4.91
C PRO A 87 -1.06 32.76 5.49
N PHE A 88 -0.42 33.61 4.68
CA PHE A 88 0.11 34.91 5.09
C PHE A 88 -0.17 35.98 4.03
N GLN A 89 -0.58 37.18 4.43
CA GLN A 89 -0.96 38.22 3.46
C GLN A 89 0.21 38.69 2.60
N ASP A 90 1.43 38.66 3.12
CA ASP A 90 2.63 39.19 2.48
C ASP A 90 3.25 38.25 1.43
N ILE A 91 2.72 37.04 1.26
CA ILE A 91 3.18 36.11 0.20
C ILE A 91 2.39 36.22 -1.10
N GLN A 92 1.35 37.07 -1.17
CA GLN A 92 0.52 37.22 -2.37
C GLN A 92 1.32 37.67 -3.61
N ASN A 93 2.38 38.45 -3.39
CA ASN A 93 3.23 39.01 -4.44
C ASN A 93 4.38 38.08 -4.86
N LEU A 94 4.55 36.92 -4.20
CA LEU A 94 5.53 35.91 -4.62
C LEU A 94 5.12 35.25 -5.93
N ASN A 95 6.07 34.64 -6.64
CA ASN A 95 5.71 33.79 -7.76
C ASN A 95 5.06 32.47 -7.28
N GLU A 96 4.43 31.73 -8.18
CA GLU A 96 3.65 30.53 -7.80
C GLU A 96 4.50 29.43 -7.15
N ASP A 97 5.75 29.23 -7.60
CA ASP A 97 6.65 28.22 -7.02
C ASP A 97 7.07 28.62 -5.60
N GLU A 98 7.41 29.89 -5.40
CA GLU A 98 7.73 30.44 -4.07
C GLU A 98 6.54 30.38 -3.11
N LYS A 99 5.31 30.63 -3.59
CA LYS A 99 4.10 30.47 -2.78
C LYS A 99 3.94 29.02 -2.31
N LYS A 100 4.10 28.06 -3.23
CA LYS A 100 3.97 26.63 -2.91
C LYS A 100 4.94 26.20 -1.82
N VAL A 101 6.18 26.70 -1.85
CA VAL A 101 7.19 26.46 -0.81
C VAL A 101 6.70 26.94 0.56
N VAL A 102 6.23 28.19 0.63
CA VAL A 102 5.77 28.75 1.89
C VAL A 102 4.55 28.00 2.41
N ILE A 103 3.55 27.75 1.55
CA ILE A 103 2.34 27.01 1.89
C ILE A 103 2.70 25.64 2.47
N LEU A 104 3.48 24.84 1.75
CA LEU A 104 3.86 23.51 2.20
C LEU A 104 4.61 23.58 3.53
N SER A 105 5.53 24.54 3.70
CA SER A 105 6.29 24.71 4.95
C SER A 105 5.40 24.93 6.19
N THR A 106 4.18 25.45 6.01
CA THR A 106 3.19 25.63 7.08
C THR A 106 2.25 24.45 7.28
N GLN A 107 2.11 23.59 6.26
CA GLN A 107 1.19 22.45 6.28
C GLN A 107 1.83 21.15 6.74
N LEU A 108 3.17 21.09 6.80
CA LEU A 108 3.86 19.98 7.45
C LEU A 108 3.47 19.89 8.93
N ASN A 109 3.55 18.68 9.49
CA ASN A 109 3.36 18.42 10.91
C ASN A 109 4.60 17.73 11.51
N PRO A 110 5.26 18.36 12.50
CA PRO A 110 5.09 19.76 12.92
C PRO A 110 5.39 20.76 11.78
N PRO A 111 4.86 21.99 11.76
CA PRO A 111 5.10 22.95 10.67
C PRO A 111 6.50 23.53 10.74
N LEU A 112 7.18 23.75 9.61
CA LEU A 112 8.50 24.40 9.58
C LEU A 112 8.41 25.84 10.07
N PHE A 113 7.48 26.60 9.50
CA PHE A 113 7.25 28.01 9.83
C PHE A 113 5.80 28.25 10.26
N SER A 114 5.59 29.28 11.09
CA SER A 114 4.28 29.65 11.63
C SER A 114 3.99 31.16 11.50
N GLY A 115 4.84 31.88 10.76
CA GLY A 115 4.82 33.34 10.69
C GLY A 115 5.37 34.02 11.95
N ASP A 116 5.42 35.34 11.92
CA ASP A 116 5.77 36.19 13.06
C ASP A 116 4.54 36.50 13.94
N ALA A 117 4.74 37.29 14.99
CA ALA A 117 3.68 37.70 15.90
C ALA A 117 2.60 38.60 15.26
N GLN A 118 2.85 39.13 14.05
CA GLN A 118 1.90 39.91 13.25
C GLN A 118 1.17 39.02 12.22
N GLY A 119 1.48 37.72 12.15
CA GLY A 119 0.90 36.81 11.16
C GLY A 119 1.48 37.00 9.77
N LEU A 120 2.73 37.47 9.65
CA LEU A 120 3.44 37.63 8.38
C LEU A 120 4.57 36.59 8.25
N PHE A 121 4.86 36.15 7.02
CA PHE A 121 5.97 35.22 6.78
C PHE A 121 7.30 35.95 6.63
N ARG A 122 7.28 37.11 5.98
CA ARG A 122 8.43 37.95 5.58
C ARG A 122 9.48 37.15 4.80
N PRO A 123 9.18 36.75 3.56
CA PRO A 123 9.98 35.76 2.81
C PRO A 123 11.43 36.17 2.59
N HIS A 124 11.69 37.45 2.35
CA HIS A 124 13.02 37.96 1.99
C HIS A 124 13.83 38.50 3.17
N ASP A 125 13.26 38.50 4.38
CA ASP A 125 13.98 38.86 5.58
C ASP A 125 15.03 37.78 5.92
N PRO A 126 16.19 38.16 6.49
CA PRO A 126 17.18 37.21 6.96
C PRO A 126 16.62 36.28 8.05
N LEU A 127 16.92 34.99 7.96
CA LEU A 127 16.65 34.02 9.01
C LEU A 127 17.56 34.31 10.21
N THR A 128 16.95 34.59 11.35
CA THR A 128 17.70 34.89 12.58
C THR A 128 18.26 33.61 13.23
N PRO A 129 19.37 33.67 13.98
CA PRO A 129 19.89 32.50 14.71
C PRO A 129 18.88 31.89 15.69
N LYS A 130 18.00 32.72 16.28
CA LYS A 130 16.95 32.27 17.19
C LYS A 130 15.90 31.43 16.45
N GLU A 131 15.39 31.92 15.31
CA GLU A 131 14.48 31.15 14.46
C GLU A 131 15.13 29.86 13.97
N PHE A 132 16.40 29.93 13.58
CA PHE A 132 17.12 28.75 13.15
C PHE A 132 17.29 27.72 14.27
N SER A 133 17.49 28.15 15.52
CA SER A 133 17.51 27.24 16.67
C SER A 133 16.21 26.44 16.82
N PHE A 134 15.06 27.09 16.64
CA PHE A 134 13.76 26.41 16.66
C PHE A 134 13.59 25.47 15.46
N LEU A 135 14.03 25.89 14.27
CA LEU A 135 14.04 25.02 13.09
C LEU A 135 14.89 23.78 13.33
N LYS A 136 16.06 23.89 13.97
CA LYS A 136 16.92 22.73 14.30
C LYS A 136 16.20 21.70 15.18
N GLU A 137 15.37 22.13 16.12
CA GLU A 137 14.58 21.21 16.95
C GLU A 137 13.55 20.44 16.12
N LYS A 138 12.83 21.11 15.23
CA LYS A 138 11.89 20.47 14.28
C LYS A 138 12.60 19.54 13.30
N LEU A 139 13.75 19.95 12.78
CA LEU A 139 14.54 19.12 11.87
C LEU A 139 15.07 17.85 12.56
N LYS A 140 15.35 17.89 13.86
CA LYS A 140 15.69 16.69 14.65
C LYS A 140 14.51 15.74 14.80
N THR A 141 13.27 16.24 14.89
CA THR A 141 12.10 15.35 14.89
C THR A 141 11.91 14.74 13.51
N TYR A 142 12.08 15.52 12.45
CA TYR A 142 12.01 15.01 11.08
C TYR A 142 13.09 13.98 10.77
N SER A 143 14.33 14.16 11.26
CA SER A 143 15.42 13.19 11.08
C SER A 143 15.14 11.84 11.76
N GLN A 144 14.17 11.79 12.68
CA GLN A 144 13.69 10.57 13.33
C GLN A 144 12.47 9.96 12.61
N GLY A 145 12.07 10.51 11.45
CA GLY A 145 10.89 10.10 10.70
C GLY A 145 9.58 10.77 11.15
N ASN A 146 9.62 11.65 12.16
CA ASN A 146 8.44 12.33 12.71
C ASN A 146 8.11 13.58 11.89
N ILE A 147 7.83 13.38 10.60
CA ILE A 147 7.31 14.37 9.67
C ILE A 147 6.08 13.78 8.98
N TYR A 148 5.05 14.59 8.84
CA TYR A 148 3.78 14.18 8.26
C TYR A 148 3.17 15.31 7.44
N TYR A 149 2.55 14.94 6.33
CA TYR A 149 1.69 15.78 5.51
C TYR A 149 0.43 14.98 5.19
N GLU A 150 -0.72 15.64 5.33
CA GLU A 150 -2.00 15.11 4.89
C GLU A 150 -2.87 16.24 4.36
N SER A 151 -3.55 15.95 3.26
CA SER A 151 -4.58 16.82 2.71
C SER A 151 -5.74 15.97 2.23
N SER A 152 -6.94 16.52 2.34
CA SER A 152 -8.16 15.93 1.80
C SER A 152 -8.97 16.98 1.06
N LYS A 153 -9.53 16.59 -0.09
CA LYS A 153 -10.32 17.48 -0.93
C LYS A 153 -11.49 16.70 -1.53
N ILE A 154 -12.69 17.23 -1.38
CA ILE A 154 -13.84 16.76 -2.16
C ILE A 154 -13.66 17.27 -3.59
N ILE A 155 -13.53 16.34 -4.53
CA ILE A 155 -13.26 16.65 -5.94
C ILE A 155 -14.50 16.50 -6.82
N GLU A 156 -15.46 15.67 -6.40
CA GLU A 156 -16.80 15.51 -6.99
C GLU A 156 -17.77 15.12 -5.87
N PRO A 157 -19.10 15.29 -6.05
CA PRO A 157 -20.09 14.81 -5.08
C PRO A 157 -19.87 13.32 -4.75
N GLY A 158 -19.67 13.02 -3.46
CA GLY A 158 -19.40 11.66 -3.00
C GLY A 158 -18.00 11.15 -3.30
N ILE A 159 -17.07 11.98 -3.79
CA ILE A 159 -15.69 11.58 -4.06
C ILE A 159 -14.71 12.53 -3.36
N MET A 160 -13.92 11.97 -2.46
CA MET A 160 -12.84 12.67 -1.76
C MET A 160 -11.48 12.07 -2.13
N LEU A 161 -10.57 12.93 -2.57
CA LEU A 161 -9.15 12.59 -2.73
C LEU A 161 -8.41 12.94 -1.43
N MET A 162 -7.58 12.03 -0.97
CA MET A 162 -6.67 12.24 0.15
C MET A 162 -5.23 11.96 -0.31
N VAL A 163 -4.32 12.82 0.12
CA VAL A 163 -2.89 12.71 -0.19
C VAL A 163 -2.14 12.73 1.12
N LYS A 164 -1.30 11.72 1.34
CA LYS A 164 -0.48 11.61 2.54
C LYS A 164 0.97 11.39 2.18
N LYS A 165 1.86 12.02 2.94
CA LYS A 165 3.29 11.72 2.93
C LYS A 165 3.83 11.76 4.35
N TRP A 166 4.59 10.75 4.73
CA TRP A 166 5.17 10.69 6.07
C TRP A 166 6.52 10.01 6.07
N GLY A 167 7.28 10.23 7.13
CA GLY A 167 8.64 9.72 7.22
C GLY A 167 9.64 10.52 6.39
N PHE A 168 10.92 10.25 6.61
CA PHE A 168 12.02 10.94 5.97
C PHE A 168 13.22 10.01 5.82
N GLY A 169 14.01 10.23 4.76
CA GLY A 169 15.30 9.59 4.54
C GLY A 169 15.23 8.25 3.81
N GLU A 170 16.40 7.65 3.60
CA GLU A 170 16.53 6.26 3.19
C GLU A 170 16.35 5.32 4.40
N PRO A 171 16.01 4.04 4.18
CA PRO A 171 16.00 3.05 5.25
C PRO A 171 17.36 3.03 5.95
N ILE A 172 17.40 3.50 7.20
CA ILE A 172 18.62 3.42 8.00
C ILE A 172 18.82 1.95 8.33
N SER A 173 19.82 1.33 7.70
CA SER A 173 20.32 0.04 8.14
C SER A 173 21.12 0.28 9.42
N LEU A 174 20.46 0.16 10.57
CA LEU A 174 21.13 0.17 11.86
C LEU A 174 21.99 -1.09 11.93
N SER A 175 23.32 -0.94 11.78
CA SER A 175 24.25 -1.97 12.23
C SER A 175 24.10 -2.07 13.74
N SER A 176 23.29 -3.00 14.24
CA SER A 176 23.14 -3.19 15.68
C SER A 176 24.50 -3.61 16.24
N THR A 177 25.06 -2.81 17.15
CA THR A 177 26.10 -3.30 18.07
C THR A 177 25.53 -4.49 18.83
N SER A 178 26.02 -5.67 18.50
CA SER A 178 25.64 -6.93 19.13
C SER A 178 25.99 -6.91 20.62
N SER A 179 24.98 -6.92 21.49
CA SER A 179 25.16 -7.45 22.84
C SER A 179 25.07 -8.97 22.74
N SER A 180 26.18 -9.63 22.39
CA SER A 180 26.28 -11.09 22.34
C SER A 180 26.33 -11.66 23.76
N GLY A 181 25.18 -12.06 24.29
CA GLY A 181 25.07 -12.91 25.47
C GLY A 181 24.02 -13.99 25.23
N PRO A 182 24.19 -15.23 25.74
CA PRO A 182 23.18 -16.27 25.61
C PRO A 182 21.87 -15.83 26.30
N THR A 183 20.79 -15.70 25.53
CA THR A 183 19.45 -15.45 26.08
C THR A 183 18.86 -16.75 26.61
N VAL A 184 18.36 -16.72 27.85
CA VAL A 184 17.78 -17.89 28.51
C VAL A 184 16.26 -17.74 28.55
N TYR A 185 15.53 -18.82 28.30
CA TYR A 185 14.07 -18.89 28.37
C TYR A 185 13.63 -19.77 29.55
N LEU A 186 12.42 -19.57 30.04
CA LEU A 186 11.76 -20.43 31.01
C LEU A 186 10.68 -21.24 30.30
N GLN A 187 10.87 -22.56 30.15
CA GLN A 187 9.85 -23.44 29.59
C GLN A 187 8.82 -23.77 30.67
N VAL A 188 7.57 -23.40 30.44
CA VAL A 188 6.45 -23.57 31.39
C VAL A 188 5.60 -24.81 31.09
N GLY A 189 5.67 -25.36 29.87
CA GLY A 189 4.95 -26.58 29.51
C GLY A 189 5.37 -27.14 28.16
N ALA A 190 5.08 -28.41 27.93
CA ALA A 190 5.26 -29.10 26.66
C ALA A 190 3.99 -29.91 26.39
N PHE A 191 3.35 -29.66 25.25
CA PHE A 191 2.01 -30.16 24.95
C PHE A 191 2.02 -30.93 23.63
N SER A 192 1.32 -32.06 23.55
CA SER A 192 1.12 -32.80 22.31
C SER A 192 0.12 -32.13 21.36
N GLU A 193 -0.77 -31.30 21.90
CA GLU A 193 -1.83 -30.60 21.16
C GLU A 193 -1.58 -29.09 21.18
N ARG A 194 -1.56 -28.47 20.00
CA ARG A 194 -1.23 -27.04 19.82
C ARG A 194 -2.13 -26.10 20.62
N PHE A 195 -3.43 -26.35 20.62
CA PHE A 195 -4.42 -25.53 21.33
C PHE A 195 -4.16 -25.44 22.85
N ARG A 196 -3.61 -26.50 23.47
CA ARG A 196 -3.24 -26.45 24.89
C ARG A 196 -2.04 -25.54 25.15
N ALA A 197 -1.09 -25.50 24.23
CA ALA A 197 0.04 -24.59 24.28
C ALA A 197 -0.41 -23.13 24.04
N GLU A 198 -1.34 -22.92 23.12
CA GLU A 198 -1.94 -21.60 22.82
C GLU A 198 -2.72 -21.04 24.01
N ASN A 199 -3.54 -21.85 24.67
CA ASN A 199 -4.25 -21.44 25.88
C ASN A 199 -3.29 -21.07 27.01
N THR A 200 -2.26 -21.90 27.24
CA THR A 200 -1.24 -21.63 28.28
C THR A 200 -0.43 -20.38 27.95
N SER A 201 -0.06 -20.17 26.68
CA SER A 201 0.65 -18.97 26.22
C SER A 201 -0.20 -17.72 26.37
N THR A 202 -1.49 -17.79 26.04
CA THR A 202 -2.45 -16.67 26.16
C THR A 202 -2.63 -16.28 27.61
N PHE A 203 -2.86 -17.25 28.50
CA PHE A 203 -3.01 -16.99 29.93
C PHE A 203 -1.75 -16.36 30.55
N LEU A 204 -0.56 -16.83 30.17
CA LEU A 204 0.69 -16.22 30.61
C LEU A 204 0.89 -14.81 30.05
N LYS A 205 0.44 -14.52 28.83
CA LYS A 205 0.45 -13.15 28.27
C LYS A 205 -0.48 -12.21 29.04
N GLU A 206 -1.66 -12.69 29.44
CA GLU A 206 -2.60 -11.93 30.29
C GLU A 206 -2.00 -11.62 31.68
N LEU A 207 -1.17 -12.52 32.21
CA LEU A 207 -0.38 -12.30 33.42
C LEU A 207 0.85 -11.41 33.22
N GLY A 208 1.06 -10.86 32.01
CA GLY A 208 2.13 -9.93 31.68
C GLY A 208 3.45 -10.58 31.26
N TYR A 209 3.48 -11.88 31.00
CA TYR A 209 4.68 -12.57 30.54
C TYR A 209 4.81 -12.56 29.02
N ASN A 210 6.02 -12.26 28.54
CA ASN A 210 6.34 -12.45 27.12
C ASN A 210 6.48 -13.96 26.83
N THR A 211 5.57 -14.52 26.04
CA THR A 211 5.54 -15.96 25.76
C THR A 211 5.58 -16.29 24.27
N SER A 212 6.26 -17.39 23.96
CA SER A 212 6.35 -17.98 22.62
C SER A 212 6.07 -19.48 22.69
N ILE A 213 5.60 -20.05 21.58
CA ILE A 213 5.42 -21.49 21.42
C ILE A 213 6.47 -21.98 20.44
N VAL A 214 7.28 -22.95 20.87
CA VAL A 214 8.31 -23.56 20.05
C VAL A 214 7.95 -25.02 19.83
N GLU A 215 7.92 -25.43 18.56
CA GLU A 215 7.71 -26.84 18.20
C GLU A 215 9.05 -27.56 18.20
N GLU A 216 9.22 -28.53 19.09
CA GLU A 216 10.43 -29.34 19.20
C GLU A 216 10.05 -30.77 19.60
N GLN A 217 10.61 -31.76 18.89
CA GLN A 217 10.39 -33.18 19.17
C GLN A 217 8.89 -33.57 19.19
N SER A 218 8.12 -33.03 18.24
CA SER A 218 6.67 -33.25 18.11
C SER A 218 5.83 -32.79 19.30
N LEU A 219 6.35 -31.83 20.09
CA LEU A 219 5.65 -31.18 21.18
C LEU A 219 5.68 -29.66 20.99
N PHE A 220 4.60 -29.01 21.39
CA PHE A 220 4.46 -27.55 21.46
C PHE A 220 4.91 -27.09 22.86
N LYS A 221 6.09 -26.48 22.93
CA LYS A 221 6.71 -26.03 24.19
C LYS A 221 6.43 -24.54 24.41
N VAL A 222 5.82 -24.19 25.53
CA VAL A 222 5.56 -22.80 25.89
C VAL A 222 6.77 -22.25 26.64
N ARG A 223 7.38 -21.19 26.10
CA ARG A 223 8.57 -20.53 26.64
C ARG A 223 8.25 -19.10 27.03
N VAL A 224 8.75 -18.69 28.19
CA VAL A 224 8.68 -17.32 28.73
C VAL A 224 10.06 -16.70 28.64
N GLY A 225 10.18 -15.51 28.03
CA GLY A 225 11.46 -14.84 27.78
C GLY A 225 11.53 -14.18 26.39
N PRO A 226 12.72 -13.79 25.90
CA PRO A 226 14.05 -14.04 26.48
C PRO A 226 14.34 -13.20 27.73
N PHE A 227 15.19 -13.74 28.62
CA PHE A 227 15.76 -12.99 29.74
C PHE A 227 17.30 -12.93 29.63
N PRO A 228 17.93 -11.84 30.11
CA PRO A 228 19.35 -11.87 30.48
C PRO A 228 19.58 -12.99 31.51
N ALA A 229 20.71 -13.70 31.41
CA ALA A 229 21.01 -14.82 32.32
C ALA A 229 21.00 -14.41 33.80
N GLN A 230 21.23 -13.13 34.11
CA GLN A 230 21.18 -12.60 35.49
C GLN A 230 19.76 -12.42 36.04
N GLU A 231 18.71 -12.37 35.20
CA GLU A 231 17.34 -12.03 35.61
C GLU A 231 16.42 -13.26 35.71
N ILE A 232 16.85 -14.42 35.22
CA ILE A 232 15.98 -15.61 35.07
C ILE A 232 15.48 -16.18 36.40
N SER A 233 16.32 -16.20 37.44
CA SER A 233 15.97 -16.79 38.74
C SER A 233 14.77 -16.08 39.39
N SER A 234 14.69 -14.76 39.24
CA SER A 234 13.60 -13.95 39.81
C SER A 234 12.26 -14.22 39.12
N THR A 235 12.29 -14.41 37.80
CA THR A 235 11.09 -14.68 37.00
C THR A 235 10.63 -16.13 37.15
N GLN A 236 11.57 -17.06 37.27
CA GLN A 236 11.28 -18.48 37.55
C GLN A 236 10.57 -18.64 38.89
N GLU A 237 11.03 -17.94 39.93
CA GLU A 237 10.39 -17.99 41.25
C GLU A 237 8.96 -17.43 41.21
N LYS A 238 8.74 -16.33 40.45
CA LYS A 238 7.39 -15.74 40.25
C LYS A 238 6.45 -16.71 39.54
N LEU A 239 6.88 -17.31 38.43
CA LEU A 239 6.08 -18.30 37.69
C LEU A 239 5.74 -19.50 38.55
N ASN A 240 6.71 -20.04 39.30
CA ASN A 240 6.49 -21.16 40.20
C ASN A 240 5.46 -20.82 41.30
N LYS A 241 5.54 -19.62 41.90
CA LYS A 241 4.55 -19.15 42.89
C LYS A 241 3.14 -18.97 42.30
N GLN A 242 3.05 -18.67 41.01
CA GLN A 242 1.79 -18.54 40.28
C GLN A 242 1.26 -19.87 39.72
N GLY A 243 1.89 -21.00 40.07
CA GLY A 243 1.44 -22.34 39.65
C GLY A 243 2.00 -22.81 38.30
N PHE A 244 3.00 -22.12 37.76
CA PHE A 244 3.65 -22.43 36.49
C PHE A 244 5.07 -22.97 36.73
N PRO A 245 5.24 -24.28 37.00
CA PRO A 245 6.56 -24.87 37.13
C PRO A 245 7.34 -24.64 35.85
N SER A 246 8.53 -24.04 35.96
CA SER A 246 9.32 -23.64 34.81
C SER A 246 10.77 -24.10 34.87
N VAL A 247 11.33 -24.43 33.71
CA VAL A 247 12.72 -24.92 33.57
C VAL A 247 13.53 -23.97 32.68
N PRO A 248 14.74 -23.53 33.09
CA PRO A 248 15.60 -22.71 32.26
C PRO A 248 16.10 -23.49 31.04
N VAL A 249 15.97 -22.91 29.85
CA VAL A 249 16.47 -23.47 28.60
C VAL A 249 17.33 -22.42 27.91
N THR A 250 18.60 -22.76 27.70
CA THR A 250 19.53 -21.93 26.94
C THR A 250 19.40 -22.26 25.46
N GLN A 251 18.91 -21.32 24.67
CA GLN A 251 18.88 -21.49 23.22
C GLN A 251 20.16 -20.89 22.64
N LYS A 252 20.99 -21.71 21.99
CA LYS A 252 22.02 -21.19 21.07
C LYS A 252 21.28 -20.64 19.86
N ASN A 253 20.96 -19.37 19.93
CA ASN A 253 20.43 -18.62 18.82
C ASN A 253 21.54 -18.45 17.77
N THR A 254 21.64 -19.36 16.80
CA THR A 254 21.85 -18.91 15.41
C THR A 254 20.54 -18.28 14.97
N VAL A 255 20.26 -17.12 15.54
CA VAL A 255 19.41 -16.15 14.89
C VAL A 255 20.30 -15.67 13.76
N SER A 256 20.11 -16.24 12.57
CA SER A 256 20.18 -15.38 11.40
C SER A 256 19.12 -14.33 11.66
N THR A 257 19.53 -13.23 12.28
CA THR A 257 18.81 -11.99 12.15
C THR A 257 18.96 -11.75 10.66
N SER A 258 17.98 -12.19 9.85
CA SER A 258 17.56 -11.28 8.80
C SER A 258 17.33 -10.00 9.57
N ASP A 259 18.24 -9.04 9.37
CA ASP A 259 18.23 -7.74 9.98
C ASP A 259 16.78 -7.37 10.25
N LEU A 260 16.37 -7.21 11.51
CA LEU A 260 15.16 -6.43 11.77
C LEU A 260 15.53 -5.01 11.35
N LYS A 261 15.55 -4.79 10.04
CA LYS A 261 15.51 -3.48 9.45
C LYS A 261 14.18 -2.94 9.90
N VAL A 262 14.21 -2.06 10.89
CA VAL A 262 13.25 -0.97 10.89
C VAL A 262 13.58 -0.22 9.61
N GLU A 263 12.96 -0.62 8.50
CA GLU A 263 13.10 0.08 7.24
C GLU A 263 12.39 1.42 7.43
N GLY A 264 13.10 2.40 7.98
CA GLY A 264 12.71 3.79 7.88
C GLY A 264 12.56 4.19 6.41
N GLY A 265 11.95 5.34 6.16
CA GLY A 265 11.80 5.86 4.81
C GLY A 265 10.59 6.75 4.68
N ALA A 266 10.64 7.66 3.72
CA ALA A 266 9.43 8.36 3.29
C ALA A 266 8.42 7.35 2.72
N VAL A 267 7.14 7.59 2.94
CA VAL A 267 6.03 6.89 2.31
C VAL A 267 5.08 7.93 1.74
N PHE A 268 4.68 7.72 0.49
CA PHE A 268 3.68 8.53 -0.19
C PHE A 268 2.48 7.66 -0.56
N SER A 269 1.27 8.17 -0.30
CA SER A 269 0.03 7.48 -0.65
C SER A 269 -1.05 8.43 -1.13
N LEU A 270 -1.89 7.89 -2.02
CA LEU A 270 -3.10 8.50 -2.55
C LEU A 270 -4.29 7.62 -2.22
N ALA A 271 -5.33 8.20 -1.64
CA ALA A 271 -6.58 7.51 -1.39
C ALA A 271 -7.75 8.24 -2.08
N LEU A 272 -8.65 7.48 -2.68
CA LEU A 272 -9.95 7.96 -3.14
C LEU A 272 -11.03 7.28 -2.31
N LEU A 273 -11.77 8.09 -1.54
CA LEU A 273 -12.98 7.65 -0.86
C LEU A 273 -14.18 7.96 -1.76
N TYR A 274 -14.90 6.91 -2.13
CA TYR A 274 -16.08 6.95 -2.99
C TYR A 274 -17.32 6.56 -2.17
N ASP A 275 -18.31 7.44 -2.12
CA ASP A 275 -19.61 7.18 -1.50
C ASP A 275 -20.62 6.70 -2.56
N PRO A 276 -21.01 5.41 -2.55
CA PRO A 276 -21.93 4.86 -3.54
C PRO A 276 -23.33 5.49 -3.48
N ASN A 277 -23.71 6.11 -2.36
CA ASN A 277 -25.04 6.70 -2.18
C ASN A 277 -25.14 8.14 -2.70
N ILE A 278 -23.99 8.80 -2.92
CA ILE A 278 -23.92 10.20 -3.36
C ILE A 278 -23.38 10.31 -4.79
N SER A 279 -22.36 9.51 -5.12
CA SER A 279 -21.66 9.63 -6.39
C SER A 279 -22.48 9.12 -7.57
N THR A 280 -22.45 9.87 -8.67
CA THR A 280 -23.08 9.48 -9.93
C THR A 280 -22.26 8.46 -10.71
N TYR A 281 -20.93 8.42 -10.49
CA TYR A 281 -20.03 7.46 -11.14
C TYR A 281 -20.32 6.04 -10.67
N THR A 282 -20.02 5.05 -11.50
CA THR A 282 -20.22 3.63 -11.23
C THR A 282 -18.89 2.89 -11.28
N PRO A 283 -18.56 2.07 -10.26
CA PRO A 283 -17.37 1.23 -10.30
C PRO A 283 -17.55 0.05 -11.25
N GLU A 284 -16.60 -0.13 -12.17
CA GLU A 284 -16.55 -1.27 -13.10
C GLU A 284 -15.17 -1.94 -13.03
N VAL A 285 -15.14 -3.27 -13.15
CA VAL A 285 -13.90 -4.01 -13.45
C VAL A 285 -13.79 -4.18 -14.96
N VAL A 286 -12.66 -3.78 -15.54
CA VAL A 286 -12.40 -3.82 -16.98
C VAL A 286 -11.09 -4.53 -17.31
N LEU A 287 -10.99 -5.02 -18.55
CA LEU A 287 -9.81 -5.71 -19.08
C LEU A 287 -9.03 -4.81 -20.04
N ALA A 288 -7.73 -5.06 -20.14
CA ALA A 288 -6.95 -4.64 -21.29
C ALA A 288 -7.55 -5.25 -22.58
N HIS A 289 -7.77 -4.42 -23.61
CA HIS A 289 -8.33 -4.84 -24.90
C HIS A 289 -9.65 -5.65 -24.82
N ASP A 290 -10.41 -5.53 -23.71
CA ASP A 290 -11.64 -6.29 -23.47
C ASP A 290 -11.48 -7.82 -23.52
N LYS A 291 -10.26 -8.34 -23.30
CA LYS A 291 -9.94 -9.77 -23.32
C LYS A 291 -8.95 -10.17 -22.23
N ILE A 292 -9.00 -11.43 -21.83
CA ILE A 292 -7.93 -12.04 -21.03
C ILE A 292 -6.73 -12.37 -21.94
N LEU A 293 -5.56 -12.61 -21.34
CA LEU A 293 -4.28 -12.79 -22.08
C LEU A 293 -3.86 -11.55 -22.89
N GLU A 294 -4.28 -10.38 -22.43
CA GLU A 294 -3.91 -9.09 -22.99
C GLU A 294 -3.41 -8.19 -21.86
N ARG A 295 -2.56 -7.22 -22.21
CA ARG A 295 -2.05 -6.22 -21.26
C ARG A 295 -1.93 -4.87 -21.92
N GLU A 296 -2.33 -3.84 -21.20
CA GLU A 296 -2.22 -2.45 -21.66
C GLU A 296 -1.92 -1.52 -20.48
N LYS A 297 -1.36 -0.36 -20.77
CA LYS A 297 -1.16 0.71 -19.78
C LYS A 297 -2.51 1.20 -19.23
N MET A 298 -2.59 1.41 -17.92
CA MET A 298 -3.79 1.93 -17.26
C MET A 298 -4.27 3.26 -17.86
N SER A 299 -3.36 4.18 -18.16
CA SER A 299 -3.67 5.47 -18.79
C SER A 299 -4.42 5.30 -20.12
N ILE A 300 -4.04 4.28 -20.91
CA ILE A 300 -4.70 3.95 -22.17
C ILE A 300 -6.07 3.29 -21.92
N ILE A 301 -6.15 2.34 -20.99
CA ILE A 301 -7.42 1.70 -20.59
C ILE A 301 -8.41 2.77 -20.11
N ALA A 302 -7.99 3.62 -19.17
CA ALA A 302 -8.81 4.67 -18.59
C ALA A 302 -9.28 5.68 -19.64
N SER A 303 -8.40 6.09 -20.56
CA SER A 303 -8.75 6.97 -21.67
C SER A 303 -9.77 6.32 -22.62
N GLN A 304 -9.53 5.09 -23.07
CA GLN A 304 -10.45 4.37 -23.96
C GLN A 304 -11.83 4.14 -23.34
N LYS A 305 -11.88 3.95 -22.01
CA LYS A 305 -13.12 3.75 -21.27
C LYS A 305 -13.78 5.06 -20.85
N ASN A 306 -13.17 6.23 -21.07
CA ASN A 306 -13.60 7.53 -20.54
C ASN A 306 -13.79 7.50 -19.02
N ALA A 307 -12.84 6.90 -18.30
CA ALA A 307 -12.89 6.79 -16.86
C ALA A 307 -12.54 8.14 -16.19
N PHE A 308 -13.29 8.49 -15.15
CA PHE A 308 -12.96 9.60 -14.26
C PHE A 308 -11.77 9.25 -13.37
N PHE A 309 -11.77 8.03 -12.84
CA PHE A 309 -10.72 7.47 -11.98
C PHE A 309 -10.41 6.03 -12.41
N ALA A 310 -9.16 5.60 -12.22
CA ALA A 310 -8.79 4.20 -12.37
C ALA A 310 -7.65 3.78 -11.42
N VAL A 311 -7.72 2.53 -10.93
CA VAL A 311 -6.65 1.86 -10.18
C VAL A 311 -6.48 0.42 -10.67
N ASN A 312 -5.26 -0.09 -10.64
CA ASN A 312 -4.98 -1.46 -11.08
C ASN A 312 -5.70 -2.48 -10.19
N ALA A 313 -6.03 -3.65 -10.73
CA ALA A 313 -6.90 -4.62 -10.05
C ALA A 313 -6.19 -5.94 -9.70
N GLY A 314 -6.51 -7.04 -10.39
CA GLY A 314 -6.09 -8.39 -10.01
C GLY A 314 -4.72 -8.79 -10.53
N PHE A 315 -4.16 -9.84 -9.92
CA PHE A 315 -2.92 -10.48 -10.34
C PHE A 315 -3.07 -11.14 -11.72
N PHE A 316 -1.96 -11.22 -12.45
CA PHE A 316 -1.92 -11.81 -13.79
C PHE A 316 -0.57 -12.47 -14.10
N SER A 317 -0.55 -13.41 -15.05
CA SER A 317 0.67 -14.04 -15.57
C SER A 317 1.45 -13.07 -16.47
N GLN A 318 2.65 -13.45 -16.94
CA GLN A 318 3.37 -12.61 -17.90
C GLN A 318 2.63 -12.40 -19.22
N GLU A 319 1.73 -13.32 -19.58
CA GLU A 319 0.91 -13.28 -20.78
C GLU A 319 -0.38 -12.47 -20.57
N GLY A 320 -0.69 -12.04 -19.34
CA GLY A 320 -1.93 -11.34 -19.02
C GLY A 320 -3.07 -12.25 -18.59
N ASP A 321 -2.79 -13.52 -18.29
CA ASP A 321 -3.79 -14.48 -17.78
C ASP A 321 -4.19 -14.12 -16.34
N PRO A 322 -5.47 -13.91 -15.99
CA PRO A 322 -5.88 -13.61 -14.63
C PRO A 322 -5.56 -14.75 -13.65
N ILE A 323 -5.02 -14.40 -12.48
CA ILE A 323 -4.74 -15.37 -11.40
C ILE A 323 -5.82 -15.26 -10.34
N GLY A 324 -6.69 -16.28 -10.27
CA GLY A 324 -7.87 -16.32 -9.41
C GLY A 324 -9.15 -15.95 -10.16
N ILE A 325 -10.30 -16.02 -9.46
CA ILE A 325 -11.58 -15.86 -10.14
C ILE A 325 -11.72 -14.44 -10.67
N LEU A 326 -12.15 -14.35 -11.92
CA LEU A 326 -12.52 -13.10 -12.56
C LEU A 326 -13.91 -13.28 -13.19
N MET A 327 -14.83 -12.42 -12.80
CA MET A 327 -16.15 -12.30 -13.42
C MET A 327 -16.39 -10.84 -13.77
N ILE A 328 -16.80 -10.57 -15.00
CA ILE A 328 -17.15 -9.22 -15.47
C ILE A 328 -18.53 -9.27 -16.07
N LYS A 329 -19.43 -8.40 -15.58
CA LYS A 329 -20.84 -8.33 -16.03
C LYS A 329 -21.51 -9.70 -16.07
N ARG A 330 -21.33 -10.47 -14.97
CA ARG A 330 -21.84 -11.84 -14.78
C ARG A 330 -21.29 -12.91 -15.74
N LYS A 331 -20.29 -12.60 -16.57
CA LYS A 331 -19.54 -13.59 -17.35
C LYS A 331 -18.29 -14.00 -16.58
N VAL A 332 -18.16 -15.29 -16.23
CA VAL A 332 -16.95 -15.85 -15.61
C VAL A 332 -15.88 -16.01 -16.69
N LEU A 333 -14.68 -15.51 -16.40
CA LEU A 333 -13.56 -15.46 -17.34
C LEU A 333 -12.36 -16.30 -16.88
N SER A 334 -12.19 -16.50 -15.57
CA SER A 334 -11.12 -17.31 -14.97
C SER A 334 -11.64 -18.02 -13.71
N ASP A 335 -11.06 -19.17 -13.36
CA ASP A 335 -11.42 -19.99 -12.21
C ASP A 335 -10.74 -19.54 -10.90
N PRO A 336 -11.33 -19.82 -9.73
CA PRO A 336 -10.80 -19.40 -8.44
C PRO A 336 -9.48 -20.10 -8.09
N GLN A 337 -8.67 -19.41 -7.29
CA GLN A 337 -7.51 -19.98 -6.62
C GLN A 337 -7.91 -20.39 -5.20
N GLU A 338 -7.61 -21.63 -4.82
CA GLU A 338 -7.94 -22.14 -3.49
C GLU A 338 -7.29 -21.29 -2.38
N GLY A 339 -8.06 -21.01 -1.33
CA GLY A 339 -7.63 -20.20 -0.20
C GLY A 339 -7.55 -18.69 -0.45
N TRP A 340 -7.88 -18.21 -1.67
CA TRP A 340 -7.86 -16.78 -1.99
C TRP A 340 -9.22 -16.13 -1.73
N TYR A 341 -9.15 -14.88 -1.27
CA TYR A 341 -10.32 -14.03 -1.10
C TYR A 341 -10.60 -13.23 -2.37
N SER A 342 -11.87 -12.91 -2.57
CA SER A 342 -12.35 -12.07 -3.65
C SER A 342 -13.19 -10.94 -3.09
N PHE A 343 -13.25 -9.84 -3.83
CA PHE A 343 -14.34 -8.88 -3.67
C PHE A 343 -15.33 -9.02 -4.84
N GLY A 344 -16.57 -8.66 -4.56
CA GLY A 344 -17.62 -8.47 -5.54
C GLY A 344 -18.13 -7.03 -5.53
N ILE A 345 -18.49 -6.52 -6.70
CA ILE A 345 -19.23 -5.26 -6.85
C ILE A 345 -20.64 -5.61 -7.30
N THR A 346 -21.65 -5.17 -6.53
CA THR A 346 -23.06 -5.38 -6.87
C THR A 346 -23.56 -4.38 -7.90
N GLN A 347 -24.67 -4.69 -8.56
CA GLN A 347 -25.40 -3.76 -9.42
C GLN A 347 -25.78 -2.44 -8.70
N ASP A 348 -25.87 -2.48 -7.36
CA ASP A 348 -26.21 -1.35 -6.48
C ASP A 348 -24.96 -0.61 -5.97
N LYS A 349 -23.79 -0.86 -6.56
CA LYS A 349 -22.50 -0.24 -6.22
C LYS A 349 -21.96 -0.61 -4.82
N GLU A 350 -22.48 -1.67 -4.21
CA GLU A 350 -22.00 -2.17 -2.92
C GLU A 350 -20.82 -3.13 -3.10
N LEU A 351 -19.93 -3.16 -2.10
CA LEU A 351 -18.91 -4.20 -1.99
C LEU A 351 -19.40 -5.39 -1.16
N VAL A 352 -18.89 -6.56 -1.51
CA VAL A 352 -18.97 -7.78 -0.72
C VAL A 352 -17.65 -8.53 -0.81
N PHE A 353 -17.20 -9.16 0.26
CA PHE A 353 -15.93 -9.89 0.33
C PHE A 353 -16.17 -11.35 0.74
N GLY A 354 -15.32 -12.26 0.25
CA GLY A 354 -15.39 -13.67 0.63
C GLY A 354 -14.54 -14.57 -0.25
N MET A 355 -14.29 -15.80 0.22
CA MET A 355 -13.77 -16.85 -0.64
C MET A 355 -14.87 -17.31 -1.60
N VAL A 356 -14.49 -17.66 -2.82
CA VAL A 356 -15.44 -18.04 -3.87
C VAL A 356 -15.04 -19.36 -4.49
N HIS A 357 -15.95 -20.32 -4.47
CA HIS A 357 -15.81 -21.57 -5.22
C HIS A 357 -16.60 -21.52 -6.52
N LEU A 358 -16.12 -22.26 -7.51
CA LEU A 358 -16.75 -22.37 -8.82
C LEU A 358 -17.01 -23.84 -9.14
N ASN A 359 -18.27 -24.19 -9.33
CA ASN A 359 -18.66 -25.50 -9.84
C ASN A 359 -19.13 -25.37 -11.29
N ILE A 360 -18.48 -26.09 -12.20
CA ILE A 360 -18.85 -26.12 -13.61
C ILE A 360 -19.27 -27.54 -13.97
N SER A 361 -20.48 -27.70 -14.53
CA SER A 361 -20.97 -29.00 -14.97
C SER A 361 -21.53 -28.95 -16.39
N ALA A 362 -21.10 -29.90 -17.21
CA ALA A 362 -21.64 -30.18 -18.53
C ALA A 362 -22.74 -31.24 -18.41
N SER A 363 -23.94 -30.98 -18.90
CA SER A 363 -25.06 -31.91 -18.83
C SER A 363 -25.56 -32.28 -20.21
N LEU A 364 -25.82 -33.58 -20.38
CA LEU A 364 -26.56 -34.15 -21.51
C LEU A 364 -28.03 -34.29 -21.12
N PRO A 365 -28.98 -34.30 -22.08
CA PRO A 365 -30.39 -34.53 -21.78
C PRO A 365 -30.59 -35.79 -20.95
N ASN A 366 -31.29 -35.67 -19.82
CA ASN A 366 -31.64 -36.77 -18.89
C ASN A 366 -30.46 -37.54 -18.30
N GLN A 367 -29.25 -36.98 -18.29
CA GLN A 367 -28.08 -37.59 -17.65
C GLN A 367 -27.55 -36.74 -16.51
N LYS A 368 -26.82 -37.38 -15.61
CA LYS A 368 -26.07 -36.68 -14.56
C LYS A 368 -25.00 -35.81 -15.22
N GLY A 369 -24.82 -34.59 -14.71
CA GLY A 369 -23.79 -33.69 -15.19
C GLY A 369 -22.37 -34.24 -14.96
N PHE A 370 -21.50 -33.98 -15.92
CA PHE A 370 -20.06 -34.24 -15.90
C PHE A 370 -19.29 -32.99 -15.45
N ALA A 371 -18.27 -33.16 -14.61
CA ALA A 371 -17.53 -32.05 -14.04
C ALA A 371 -16.54 -31.43 -15.04
N ILE A 372 -16.58 -30.11 -15.18
CA ILE A 372 -15.55 -29.31 -15.83
C ILE A 372 -14.72 -28.67 -14.71
N HIS A 373 -13.40 -28.80 -14.80
CA HIS A 373 -12.48 -28.54 -13.69
C HIS A 373 -11.84 -27.15 -13.76
N GLY A 374 -12.02 -26.45 -14.87
CA GLY A 374 -11.49 -25.10 -15.05
C GLY A 374 -12.08 -24.43 -16.28
N ILE A 375 -11.82 -23.13 -16.38
CA ILE A 375 -12.21 -22.31 -17.52
C ILE A 375 -11.01 -21.46 -17.95
N ASN A 376 -10.77 -21.36 -19.25
CA ASN A 376 -9.87 -20.39 -19.86
C ASN A 376 -8.45 -20.36 -19.29
N ARG A 377 -7.93 -21.52 -18.87
CA ARG A 377 -6.57 -21.69 -18.37
C ARG A 377 -5.94 -22.94 -18.96
N PRO A 378 -4.60 -23.08 -18.99
CA PRO A 378 -3.97 -24.33 -19.44
C PRO A 378 -4.46 -25.56 -18.66
N ASN A 379 -4.68 -26.67 -19.38
CA ASN A 379 -5.03 -27.96 -18.80
C ASN A 379 -3.80 -28.59 -18.10
N ARG A 380 -3.97 -28.92 -16.81
CA ARG A 380 -2.94 -29.34 -15.86
C ARG A 380 -2.80 -30.86 -15.73
N GLY A 381 -3.55 -31.68 -16.46
CA GLY A 381 -3.43 -33.14 -16.37
C GLY A 381 -4.74 -33.88 -16.60
N ASN A 382 -5.12 -34.76 -15.68
CA ASN A 382 -6.34 -35.57 -15.77
C ASN A 382 -7.59 -34.72 -15.44
N GLU A 383 -7.97 -33.85 -16.37
CA GLU A 383 -9.10 -32.94 -16.20
C GLU A 383 -9.74 -32.52 -17.54
N VAL A 384 -10.87 -31.85 -17.46
CA VAL A 384 -11.54 -31.17 -18.59
C VAL A 384 -11.63 -29.68 -18.32
N VAL A 385 -11.15 -28.87 -19.25
CA VAL A 385 -11.17 -27.41 -19.18
C VAL A 385 -12.04 -26.84 -20.30
N LEU A 386 -12.86 -25.85 -19.98
CA LEU A 386 -13.67 -25.13 -20.94
C LEU A 386 -12.91 -23.90 -21.47
N PHE A 387 -12.93 -23.70 -22.79
CA PHE A 387 -12.40 -22.52 -23.45
C PHE A 387 -13.50 -21.84 -24.26
N ASP A 388 -13.82 -20.59 -23.95
CA ASP A 388 -14.83 -19.80 -24.69
C ASP A 388 -14.19 -18.65 -25.47
N ASP A 389 -15.03 -17.85 -26.13
CA ASP A 389 -14.59 -16.74 -26.97
C ASP A 389 -13.94 -15.57 -26.23
N SER A 390 -13.95 -15.59 -24.89
CA SER A 390 -13.15 -14.64 -24.10
C SER A 390 -11.67 -15.03 -24.05
N TYR A 391 -11.34 -16.31 -24.27
CA TYR A 391 -9.97 -16.78 -24.42
C TYR A 391 -9.36 -16.33 -25.77
N ASN A 392 -8.03 -16.21 -25.84
CA ASN A 392 -7.34 -15.62 -26.99
C ASN A 392 -7.29 -16.56 -28.22
N GLY A 393 -8.43 -16.72 -28.89
CA GLY A 393 -8.58 -17.24 -30.26
C GLY A 393 -8.46 -18.76 -30.41
N LYS A 394 -7.47 -19.38 -29.78
CA LYS A 394 -7.19 -20.82 -29.89
C LYS A 394 -6.96 -21.45 -28.53
N THR A 395 -7.27 -22.73 -28.41
CA THR A 395 -6.92 -23.51 -27.22
C THR A 395 -5.41 -23.66 -27.07
N PRO A 396 -4.87 -23.80 -25.84
CA PRO A 396 -3.45 -24.06 -25.62
C PRO A 396 -2.97 -25.31 -26.34
N ARG A 397 -1.72 -25.30 -26.83
CA ARG A 397 -1.08 -26.45 -27.44
C ARG A 397 -0.86 -27.55 -26.39
N THR A 398 -1.66 -28.60 -26.44
CA THR A 398 -1.54 -29.77 -25.55
C THR A 398 -2.22 -30.97 -26.18
N GLN A 399 -1.63 -32.16 -26.04
CA GLN A 399 -2.23 -33.39 -26.56
C GLN A 399 -3.44 -33.80 -25.73
N GLY A 400 -4.56 -34.12 -26.36
CA GLY A 400 -5.77 -34.51 -25.64
C GLY A 400 -6.94 -34.79 -26.58
N VAL A 401 -8.15 -34.65 -26.04
CA VAL A 401 -9.40 -34.67 -26.82
C VAL A 401 -10.03 -33.28 -26.72
N GLU A 402 -10.46 -32.75 -27.85
CA GLU A 402 -11.21 -31.50 -27.90
C GLU A 402 -12.59 -31.74 -28.49
N THR A 403 -13.61 -31.20 -27.81
CA THR A 403 -14.99 -31.15 -28.29
C THR A 403 -15.36 -29.71 -28.61
N VAL A 404 -15.67 -29.42 -29.87
CA VAL A 404 -16.16 -28.11 -30.31
C VAL A 404 -17.68 -28.08 -30.18
N VAL A 405 -18.21 -27.07 -29.49
CA VAL A 405 -19.64 -26.89 -29.25
C VAL A 405 -20.07 -25.53 -29.79
N LEU A 406 -21.14 -25.52 -30.58
CA LEU A 406 -21.71 -24.31 -31.16
C LEU A 406 -23.23 -24.35 -31.00
N ASN A 407 -23.82 -23.25 -30.50
CA ASN A 407 -25.26 -23.14 -30.26
C ASN A 407 -25.83 -24.31 -29.41
N GLY A 408 -25.07 -24.78 -28.42
CA GLY A 408 -25.48 -25.88 -27.53
C GLY A 408 -25.43 -27.28 -28.17
N LEU A 409 -24.86 -27.43 -29.36
CA LEU A 409 -24.72 -28.71 -30.06
C LEU A 409 -23.24 -29.03 -30.30
N VAL A 410 -22.86 -30.26 -29.99
CA VAL A 410 -21.52 -30.79 -30.33
C VAL A 410 -21.36 -30.81 -31.84
N GLN A 411 -20.29 -30.20 -32.34
CA GLN A 411 -19.94 -30.17 -33.76
C GLN A 411 -18.98 -31.30 -34.11
N VAL A 412 -17.94 -31.47 -33.30
CA VAL A 412 -16.92 -32.51 -33.45
C VAL A 412 -16.25 -32.79 -32.11
N THR A 413 -15.90 -34.05 -31.89
CA THR A 413 -15.01 -34.48 -30.81
C THR A 413 -13.90 -35.32 -31.42
N SER A 414 -12.65 -34.93 -31.17
CA SER A 414 -11.50 -35.60 -31.78
C SER A 414 -10.25 -35.51 -30.91
N ARG A 415 -9.30 -36.42 -31.11
CA ARG A 415 -7.96 -36.28 -30.54
C ARG A 415 -7.19 -35.18 -31.28
N THR A 416 -6.64 -34.21 -30.55
CA THR A 416 -5.91 -33.05 -31.11
C THR A 416 -4.62 -32.78 -30.33
N ASN A 417 -3.80 -31.86 -30.86
CA ASN A 417 -2.64 -31.30 -30.17
C ASN A 417 -2.94 -29.90 -29.58
N GLY A 418 -4.21 -29.54 -29.42
CA GLY A 418 -4.64 -28.17 -29.11
C GLY A 418 -4.53 -27.24 -30.32
N GLU A 419 -4.44 -25.94 -30.06
CA GLU A 419 -4.44 -24.88 -31.09
C GLU A 419 -5.72 -24.85 -31.96
N THR A 420 -6.81 -25.44 -31.46
CA THR A 420 -8.10 -25.44 -32.13
C THR A 420 -8.73 -24.06 -31.98
N SER A 421 -9.26 -23.53 -33.10
CA SER A 421 -9.89 -22.20 -33.11
C SER A 421 -11.21 -22.24 -32.36
N ILE A 422 -11.35 -21.36 -31.37
CA ILE A 422 -12.53 -21.28 -30.53
C ILE A 422 -13.65 -20.61 -31.33
N PRO A 423 -14.82 -21.26 -31.52
CA PRO A 423 -15.90 -20.69 -32.30
C PRO A 423 -16.55 -19.52 -31.58
N LYS A 424 -16.90 -18.46 -32.33
CA LYS A 424 -17.72 -17.35 -31.80
C LYS A 424 -19.11 -17.87 -31.41
N GLY A 425 -19.61 -17.47 -30.24
CA GLY A 425 -20.91 -17.95 -29.73
C GLY A 425 -20.92 -19.43 -29.35
N GLY A 426 -19.75 -20.03 -29.17
CA GLY A 426 -19.56 -21.41 -28.75
C GLY A 426 -18.39 -21.55 -27.78
N PHE A 427 -17.98 -22.78 -27.53
CA PHE A 427 -16.85 -23.10 -26.66
C PHE A 427 -16.21 -24.42 -27.08
N ILE A 428 -15.03 -24.68 -26.54
CA ILE A 428 -14.31 -25.95 -26.65
C ILE A 428 -14.17 -26.55 -25.26
N LEU A 429 -14.45 -27.85 -25.12
CA LEU A 429 -13.98 -28.63 -23.98
C LEU A 429 -12.68 -29.30 -24.38
N GLN A 430 -11.61 -29.08 -23.60
CA GLN A 430 -10.32 -29.74 -23.78
C GLN A 430 -10.10 -30.72 -22.62
N GLY A 431 -10.23 -32.01 -22.93
CA GLY A 431 -10.13 -33.10 -21.97
C GLY A 431 -8.85 -33.91 -22.09
N LYS A 432 -8.43 -34.43 -20.95
CA LYS A 432 -7.32 -35.39 -20.79
C LYS A 432 -7.71 -36.49 -19.80
N GLY A 433 -7.00 -37.61 -19.87
CA GLY A 433 -7.25 -38.79 -19.03
C GLY A 433 -8.69 -39.26 -19.09
N GLU A 434 -9.31 -39.48 -17.94
CA GLU A 434 -10.69 -39.99 -17.82
C GLU A 434 -11.70 -39.06 -18.48
N GLY A 435 -11.47 -37.74 -18.43
CA GLY A 435 -12.31 -36.76 -19.08
C GLY A 435 -12.29 -36.87 -20.60
N ALA A 436 -11.12 -37.16 -21.19
CA ALA A 436 -10.99 -37.39 -22.62
C ALA A 436 -11.75 -38.64 -23.08
N ASP A 437 -11.65 -39.74 -22.31
CA ASP A 437 -12.33 -40.99 -22.61
C ASP A 437 -13.85 -40.82 -22.51
N TRP A 438 -14.33 -40.12 -21.48
CA TRP A 438 -15.75 -39.80 -21.34
C TRP A 438 -16.26 -38.95 -22.51
N MET A 439 -15.51 -37.92 -22.93
CA MET A 439 -15.88 -37.08 -24.08
C MET A 439 -15.99 -37.88 -25.37
N LEU A 440 -15.04 -38.77 -25.66
CA LEU A 440 -15.08 -39.63 -26.85
C LEU A 440 -16.28 -40.59 -26.87
N GLN A 441 -16.72 -41.05 -25.70
CA GLN A 441 -17.85 -41.97 -25.58
C GLN A 441 -19.21 -41.28 -25.68
N ASN A 442 -19.31 -40.02 -25.22
CA ASN A 442 -20.61 -39.36 -25.01
C ASN A 442 -20.87 -38.15 -25.92
N LEU A 443 -19.84 -37.51 -26.45
CA LEU A 443 -19.96 -36.25 -27.19
C LEU A 443 -19.76 -36.46 -28.70
N TYR A 444 -20.71 -37.08 -29.38
CA TYR A 444 -20.72 -37.19 -30.84
C TYR A 444 -21.39 -35.97 -31.51
N PRO A 445 -21.11 -35.69 -32.81
CA PRO A 445 -21.77 -34.61 -33.54
C PRO A 445 -23.30 -34.66 -33.43
N GLY A 446 -23.92 -33.51 -33.15
CA GLY A 446 -25.36 -33.36 -32.94
C GLY A 446 -25.82 -33.59 -31.49
N THR A 447 -24.96 -34.07 -30.59
CA THR A 447 -25.30 -34.21 -29.16
C THR A 447 -25.62 -32.84 -28.54
N PRO A 448 -26.79 -32.66 -27.91
CA PRO A 448 -27.08 -31.46 -27.12
C PRO A 448 -26.23 -31.43 -25.86
N LEU A 449 -25.60 -30.30 -25.59
CA LEU A 449 -24.74 -30.09 -24.43
C LEU A 449 -24.99 -28.71 -23.81
N SER A 450 -25.36 -28.71 -22.53
CA SER A 450 -25.50 -27.47 -21.74
C SER A 450 -24.43 -27.42 -20.66
N VAL A 451 -23.79 -26.26 -20.47
CA VAL A 451 -22.86 -26.03 -19.36
C VAL A 451 -23.50 -25.10 -18.36
N LYS A 452 -23.48 -25.49 -17.08
CA LYS A 452 -23.91 -24.68 -15.96
C LYS A 452 -22.71 -24.32 -15.10
N MET A 453 -22.50 -23.03 -14.87
CA MET A 453 -21.51 -22.50 -13.92
C MET A 453 -22.26 -22.00 -12.68
N THR A 454 -21.82 -22.43 -11.50
CA THR A 454 -22.41 -22.03 -10.22
C THR A 454 -21.31 -21.45 -9.34
N ILE A 455 -21.46 -20.18 -8.98
CA ILE A 455 -20.60 -19.49 -8.03
C ILE A 455 -21.13 -19.78 -6.62
N LEU A 456 -20.23 -20.20 -5.73
CA LEU A 456 -20.53 -20.64 -4.37
C LEU A 456 -19.62 -19.87 -3.39
N PRO A 457 -20.05 -18.69 -2.92
CA PRO A 457 -19.25 -17.90 -1.99
C PRO A 457 -19.35 -18.44 -0.56
N GLU A 458 -18.23 -18.46 0.16
CA GLU A 458 -18.17 -18.77 1.59
C GLU A 458 -18.41 -17.49 2.40
N THR A 459 -19.67 -17.16 2.63
CA THR A 459 -20.04 -15.88 3.23
C THR A 459 -21.38 -15.95 3.95
N ARG A 460 -21.65 -14.93 4.78
CA ARG A 460 -22.97 -14.68 5.38
C ARG A 460 -23.82 -13.74 4.52
N ASP A 461 -23.23 -13.03 3.56
CA ASP A 461 -23.91 -11.99 2.77
C ASP A 461 -24.46 -12.51 1.43
N MET A 462 -25.11 -13.68 1.45
CA MET A 462 -25.60 -14.34 0.23
C MET A 462 -26.50 -13.45 -0.63
N GLU A 463 -27.30 -12.58 -0.02
CA GLU A 463 -28.17 -11.65 -0.74
C GLU A 463 -27.37 -10.67 -1.62
N LYS A 464 -26.23 -10.16 -1.12
CA LYS A 464 -25.35 -9.29 -1.90
C LYS A 464 -24.72 -10.07 -3.05
N TRP A 465 -24.23 -11.28 -2.78
CA TRP A 465 -23.61 -12.14 -3.80
C TRP A 465 -24.52 -12.47 -4.99
N LEU A 466 -25.84 -12.60 -4.76
CA LEU A 466 -26.81 -12.79 -5.85
C LEU A 466 -26.90 -11.59 -6.80
N ARG A 467 -26.57 -10.39 -6.32
CA ARG A 467 -26.60 -9.12 -7.07
C ARG A 467 -25.23 -8.72 -7.63
N VAL A 468 -24.19 -9.53 -7.43
CA VAL A 468 -22.84 -9.23 -7.90
C VAL A 468 -22.78 -9.26 -9.42
N GLU A 469 -22.19 -8.20 -10.00
CA GLU A 469 -21.89 -8.08 -11.43
C GLU A 469 -20.43 -8.37 -11.74
N TYR A 470 -19.53 -7.99 -10.83
CA TYR A 470 -18.09 -8.18 -10.98
C TYR A 470 -17.53 -8.96 -9.79
N ILE A 471 -16.69 -9.95 -10.05
CA ILE A 471 -15.91 -10.65 -9.02
C ILE A 471 -14.45 -10.57 -9.41
N LEU A 472 -13.58 -10.25 -8.46
CA LEU A 472 -12.16 -10.27 -8.66
C LEU A 472 -11.44 -10.84 -7.44
N SER A 473 -10.67 -11.91 -7.68
CA SER A 473 -9.71 -12.43 -6.71
C SER A 473 -8.45 -11.58 -6.69
N SER A 474 -7.94 -11.38 -5.49
CA SER A 474 -6.60 -10.84 -5.24
C SER A 474 -6.18 -11.26 -3.83
N GLY A 475 -5.16 -10.63 -3.29
CA GLY A 475 -4.84 -10.76 -1.88
C GLY A 475 -3.46 -10.25 -1.53
N PRO A 476 -3.07 -10.39 -0.26
CA PRO A 476 -3.83 -11.02 0.83
C PRO A 476 -5.09 -10.24 1.27
N LEU A 477 -6.00 -10.90 1.98
CA LEU A 477 -7.07 -10.21 2.71
C LEU A 477 -6.44 -9.41 3.85
N LEU A 478 -6.80 -8.13 3.93
CA LEU A 478 -6.20 -7.18 4.87
C LEU A 478 -7.11 -6.99 6.08
N PHE A 479 -8.42 -6.92 5.86
CA PHE A 479 -9.42 -6.81 6.92
C PHE A 479 -10.66 -7.64 6.58
N GLN A 480 -11.26 -8.22 7.61
CA GLN A 480 -12.57 -8.87 7.57
C GLN A 480 -13.36 -8.48 8.81
N ASN A 481 -14.54 -7.88 8.65
CA ASN A 481 -15.39 -7.45 9.77
C ASN A 481 -14.65 -6.59 10.83
N GLY A 482 -13.73 -5.72 10.38
CA GLY A 482 -12.92 -4.83 11.21
C GLY A 482 -11.70 -5.50 11.86
N LEU A 483 -11.47 -6.80 11.63
CA LEU A 483 -10.33 -7.53 12.14
C LEU A 483 -9.26 -7.72 11.05
N PRO A 484 -7.97 -7.47 11.35
CA PRO A 484 -6.91 -7.70 10.39
C PRO A 484 -6.75 -9.16 9.96
N GLY A 485 -6.48 -9.37 8.67
CA GLY A 485 -6.29 -10.69 8.07
C GLY A 485 -7.59 -11.51 7.99
N PRO A 486 -7.49 -12.83 7.76
CA PRO A 486 -6.25 -13.61 7.61
C PRO A 486 -5.45 -13.26 6.34
N PHE A 487 -4.12 -13.24 6.44
CA PHE A 487 -3.26 -12.87 5.30
C PHE A 487 -3.02 -14.00 4.28
N GLY A 488 -3.64 -15.18 4.45
CA GLY A 488 -3.51 -16.32 3.53
C GLY A 488 -2.08 -16.88 3.37
N GLU A 489 -1.93 -17.86 2.48
CA GLU A 489 -0.62 -18.48 2.15
C GLU A 489 0.07 -17.73 1.00
N PHE A 490 0.44 -16.47 1.26
CA PHE A 490 1.21 -15.68 0.31
C PHE A 490 2.72 -15.85 0.55
N ARG A 491 3.51 -15.73 -0.53
CA ARG A 491 4.98 -15.77 -0.45
C ARG A 491 5.49 -14.74 0.56
N LYS A 492 6.49 -15.13 1.35
CA LYS A 492 7.09 -14.30 2.41
C LYS A 492 7.49 -12.92 1.91
N GLU A 493 8.04 -12.82 0.71
CA GLU A 493 8.48 -11.55 0.12
C GLU A 493 7.32 -10.61 -0.25
N ILE A 494 6.11 -11.12 -0.45
CA ILE A 494 4.91 -10.30 -0.68
C ILE A 494 4.42 -9.71 0.64
N VAL A 495 4.50 -10.49 1.73
CA VAL A 495 3.96 -10.11 3.04
C VAL A 495 4.93 -9.22 3.82
N GLU A 496 6.20 -9.63 3.89
CA GLU A 496 7.18 -9.04 4.81
C GLU A 496 8.02 -7.91 4.22
N ASN A 497 8.12 -7.79 2.88
CA ASN A 497 8.92 -6.72 2.27
C ASN A 497 8.07 -5.49 1.94
N LYS A 498 8.71 -4.32 1.92
CA LYS A 498 8.11 -3.09 1.43
C LYS A 498 7.91 -3.13 -0.09
N HIS A 499 6.68 -2.87 -0.52
CA HIS A 499 6.34 -2.74 -1.93
C HIS A 499 5.39 -1.56 -2.14
N PRO A 500 5.31 -1.02 -3.36
CA PRO A 500 4.12 -0.32 -3.80
C PRO A 500 2.88 -1.20 -3.59
N ARG A 501 1.80 -0.63 -3.06
CA ARG A 501 0.56 -1.36 -2.73
C ARG A 501 -0.64 -0.69 -3.41
N ALA A 502 -1.62 -1.50 -3.79
CA ALA A 502 -2.95 -1.04 -4.16
C ALA A 502 -3.97 -1.78 -3.29
N VAL A 503 -5.04 -1.11 -2.86
CA VAL A 503 -6.06 -1.69 -1.99
C VAL A 503 -7.44 -1.24 -2.45
N ILE A 504 -8.39 -2.15 -2.35
CA ILE A 504 -9.82 -1.85 -2.29
C ILE A 504 -10.35 -2.20 -0.90
N GLY A 505 -11.17 -1.34 -0.31
CA GLY A 505 -11.81 -1.63 0.96
C GLY A 505 -13.15 -0.94 1.12
N GLN A 506 -13.90 -1.34 2.14
CA GLN A 506 -15.12 -0.69 2.59
C GLN A 506 -14.87 -0.07 3.97
N THR A 507 -15.26 1.19 4.15
CA THR A 507 -15.20 1.87 5.45
C THR A 507 -16.44 1.54 6.29
N GLN A 508 -16.37 1.79 7.60
CA GLN A 508 -17.52 1.66 8.51
C GLN A 508 -18.74 2.48 8.07
N GLU A 509 -18.52 3.58 7.33
CA GLU A 509 -19.58 4.44 6.78
C GLU A 509 -20.16 3.91 5.44
N GLY A 510 -19.69 2.76 4.95
CA GLY A 510 -20.14 2.16 3.70
C GLY A 510 -19.48 2.76 2.45
N LYS A 511 -18.51 3.66 2.60
CA LYS A 511 -17.73 4.21 1.48
C LYS A 511 -16.73 3.18 0.98
N ILE A 512 -16.43 3.23 -0.32
CA ILE A 512 -15.37 2.43 -0.93
C ILE A 512 -14.07 3.22 -0.89
N LEU A 513 -13.02 2.60 -0.35
CA LEU A 513 -11.65 3.10 -0.38
C LEU A 513 -10.91 2.47 -1.55
N PHE A 514 -10.30 3.31 -2.39
CA PHE A 514 -9.21 2.92 -3.28
C PHE A 514 -7.92 3.58 -2.80
N LEU A 515 -6.93 2.79 -2.41
CA LEU A 515 -5.65 3.30 -1.91
C LEU A 515 -4.52 2.85 -2.84
N ALA A 516 -3.64 3.77 -3.21
CA ALA A 516 -2.36 3.48 -3.85
C ALA A 516 -1.23 4.02 -2.98
N VAL A 517 -0.22 3.19 -2.76
CA VAL A 517 1.00 3.51 -2.03
C VAL A 517 2.16 3.35 -2.99
N ASP A 518 2.94 4.41 -3.20
CA ASP A 518 4.14 4.34 -4.02
C ASP A 518 5.24 3.60 -3.30
N GLY A 519 6.26 3.13 -4.03
CA GLY A 519 7.35 2.38 -3.41
C GLY A 519 8.53 2.17 -4.34
N ARG A 520 9.61 1.58 -3.80
CA ARG A 520 10.88 1.31 -4.51
C ARG A 520 11.54 2.57 -5.10
N ARG A 521 11.27 3.75 -4.52
CA ARG A 521 11.88 5.02 -4.91
C ARG A 521 12.50 5.69 -3.69
N PRO A 522 13.83 5.54 -3.48
CA PRO A 522 14.55 6.23 -2.42
C PRO A 522 14.24 7.74 -2.41
N GLY A 523 14.08 8.33 -1.21
CA GLY A 523 13.72 9.74 -1.02
C GLY A 523 12.24 10.09 -1.25
N HIS A 524 11.54 9.37 -2.13
CA HIS A 524 10.12 9.61 -2.41
C HIS A 524 9.19 8.68 -1.60
N SER A 525 9.29 7.38 -1.84
CA SER A 525 8.50 6.36 -1.13
C SER A 525 9.19 5.00 -1.12
N SER A 526 9.35 4.41 0.07
CA SER A 526 9.82 3.03 0.23
C SER A 526 8.74 1.99 -0.09
N GLY A 527 7.47 2.37 0.05
CA GLY A 527 6.34 1.45 0.09
C GLY A 527 6.11 0.89 1.49
N LEU A 528 5.19 -0.06 1.60
CA LEU A 528 4.76 -0.66 2.87
C LEU A 528 4.82 -2.18 2.81
N THR A 529 5.14 -2.78 3.95
CA THR A 529 4.84 -4.19 4.24
C THR A 529 3.33 -4.39 4.39
N ILE A 530 2.83 -5.63 4.39
CA ILE A 530 1.40 -5.87 4.61
C ILE A 530 0.96 -5.42 6.02
N LEU A 531 1.82 -5.58 7.03
CA LEU A 531 1.51 -5.16 8.40
C LEU A 531 1.45 -3.63 8.54
N GLU A 532 2.41 -2.90 7.97
CA GLU A 532 2.35 -1.43 7.97
C GLU A 532 1.15 -0.91 7.15
N LEU A 533 0.79 -1.60 6.05
CA LEU A 533 -0.41 -1.29 5.28
C LEU A 533 -1.69 -1.48 6.11
N VAL A 534 -1.77 -2.55 6.90
CA VAL A 534 -2.88 -2.78 7.83
C VAL A 534 -2.99 -1.67 8.87
N GLU A 535 -1.86 -1.22 9.44
CA GLU A 535 -1.87 -0.08 10.37
C GLU A 535 -2.34 1.20 9.69
N GLU A 536 -1.90 1.48 8.46
CA GLU A 536 -2.38 2.65 7.71
C GLU A 536 -3.88 2.57 7.38
N LEU A 537 -4.39 1.38 7.07
CA LEU A 537 -5.81 1.18 6.77
C LEU A 537 -6.73 1.46 7.98
N LYS A 538 -6.23 1.35 9.21
CA LYS A 538 -6.99 1.75 10.41
C LYS A 538 -7.34 3.25 10.40
N ASN A 539 -6.48 4.10 9.82
CA ASN A 539 -6.73 5.53 9.69
C ASN A 539 -7.93 5.84 8.79
N TYR A 540 -8.32 4.90 7.92
CA TYR A 540 -9.51 5.01 7.07
C TYR A 540 -10.73 4.27 7.63
N GLN A 541 -10.62 3.66 8.82
CA GLN A 541 -11.69 2.92 9.48
C GLN A 541 -12.33 1.86 8.57
N VAL A 542 -11.50 1.06 7.88
CA VAL A 542 -11.99 -0.03 7.03
C VAL A 542 -12.57 -1.18 7.84
N THR A 543 -13.68 -1.75 7.38
CA THR A 543 -14.25 -3.00 7.90
C THR A 543 -13.71 -4.20 7.12
N ASP A 544 -13.65 -4.06 5.80
CA ASP A 544 -13.22 -5.13 4.90
C ASP A 544 -12.28 -4.53 3.87
N ALA A 545 -11.16 -5.20 3.62
CA ALA A 545 -10.17 -4.71 2.67
C ALA A 545 -9.37 -5.86 2.06
N LEU A 546 -9.06 -5.74 0.77
CA LEU A 546 -8.28 -6.71 0.01
C LEU A 546 -7.11 -5.98 -0.67
N ASN A 547 -5.91 -6.54 -0.54
CA ASN A 547 -4.77 -6.08 -1.31
C ASN A 547 -4.95 -6.45 -2.79
N LEU A 548 -4.75 -5.48 -3.67
CA LEU A 548 -4.76 -5.62 -5.14
C LEU A 548 -3.33 -5.93 -5.65
N ASP A 549 -3.18 -6.12 -6.96
CA ASP A 549 -1.86 -6.32 -7.54
C ASP A 549 -0.92 -5.15 -7.19
N GLY A 550 0.31 -5.46 -6.79
CA GLY A 550 1.25 -4.51 -6.21
C GLY A 550 2.43 -4.20 -7.12
N GLY A 551 3.47 -3.59 -6.55
CA GLY A 551 4.71 -3.34 -7.26
C GLY A 551 4.53 -2.41 -8.47
N GLY A 552 5.13 -2.78 -9.60
CA GLY A 552 5.10 -1.94 -10.81
C GLY A 552 3.72 -1.77 -11.42
N SER A 553 2.74 -2.57 -11.01
CA SER A 553 1.35 -2.44 -11.48
C SER A 553 0.63 -1.27 -10.82
N VAL A 554 1.09 -0.78 -9.67
CA VAL A 554 0.42 0.29 -8.91
C VAL A 554 0.36 1.58 -9.73
N THR A 555 -0.85 1.92 -10.15
CA THR A 555 -1.14 3.11 -10.95
C THR A 555 -2.46 3.71 -10.46
N PHE A 556 -2.42 5.00 -10.12
CA PHE A 556 -3.56 5.80 -9.67
C PHE A 556 -3.81 6.91 -10.69
N TYR A 557 -4.86 6.73 -11.47
CA TYR A 557 -5.25 7.65 -12.54
C TYR A 557 -6.47 8.45 -12.11
N LEU A 558 -6.44 9.77 -12.31
CA LEU A 558 -7.55 10.68 -12.06
C LEU A 558 -7.61 11.75 -13.15
N GLN A 559 -8.78 11.93 -13.78
CA GLN A 559 -9.09 13.02 -14.71
C GLN A 559 -7.99 13.25 -15.79
N GLY A 560 -7.55 12.19 -16.47
CA GLY A 560 -6.55 12.33 -17.54
C GLY A 560 -5.11 12.23 -17.10
N LYS A 561 -4.82 12.13 -15.80
CA LYS A 561 -3.46 12.15 -15.25
C LYS A 561 -3.19 10.94 -14.37
N ILE A 562 -1.97 10.41 -14.46
CA ILE A 562 -1.43 9.53 -13.43
C ILE A 562 -0.90 10.45 -12.32
N LEU A 563 -1.37 10.24 -11.10
CA LEU A 563 -0.96 11.05 -9.95
C LEU A 563 0.22 10.40 -9.22
N ASN A 564 0.17 9.09 -8.98
CA ASN A 564 1.26 8.39 -8.31
C ASN A 564 2.51 8.27 -9.21
N TRP A 565 3.62 7.78 -8.65
CA TRP A 565 4.84 7.50 -9.40
C TRP A 565 5.04 5.99 -9.62
N PRO A 566 4.67 5.44 -10.80
CA PRO A 566 4.88 4.04 -11.14
C PRO A 566 6.31 3.58 -10.87
N SER A 567 6.49 2.42 -10.22
CA SER A 567 7.80 2.02 -9.69
C SER A 567 8.77 1.46 -10.73
N ASP A 568 8.27 0.99 -11.87
CA ASP A 568 9.11 0.39 -12.90
C ASP A 568 9.94 1.48 -13.62
N LEU A 569 11.17 1.15 -14.01
CA LEU A 569 12.08 2.08 -14.68
C LEU A 569 11.53 2.57 -16.02
N ALA A 570 10.74 1.73 -16.71
CA ALA A 570 10.07 2.08 -17.96
C ALA A 570 8.78 2.91 -17.77
N GLY A 571 8.48 3.30 -16.52
CA GLY A 571 7.26 4.00 -16.14
C GLY A 571 6.11 3.05 -15.86
N GLU A 572 4.92 3.42 -16.32
CA GLU A 572 3.70 2.63 -16.15
C GLU A 572 3.80 1.22 -16.76
N ARG A 573 3.54 0.20 -15.94
CA ARG A 573 3.47 -1.19 -16.36
C ARG A 573 2.17 -1.47 -17.11
N LYS A 574 2.25 -2.33 -18.12
CA LYS A 574 1.06 -2.90 -18.75
C LYS A 574 0.40 -3.92 -17.83
N ILE A 575 -0.88 -3.72 -17.54
CA ILE A 575 -1.69 -4.54 -16.64
C ILE A 575 -2.79 -5.27 -17.43
N SER A 576 -3.31 -6.36 -16.86
CA SER A 576 -4.43 -7.12 -17.45
C SER A 576 -5.79 -6.55 -17.05
N THR A 577 -5.94 -6.10 -15.80
CA THR A 577 -7.23 -5.69 -15.23
C THR A 577 -7.15 -4.38 -14.45
N ALA A 578 -8.23 -3.60 -14.50
CA ALA A 578 -8.37 -2.32 -13.85
C ALA A 578 -9.75 -2.17 -13.19
N ILE A 579 -9.82 -1.40 -12.10
CA ILE A 579 -11.07 -0.87 -11.56
C ILE A 579 -11.19 0.58 -11.98
N ILE A 580 -12.33 0.96 -12.56
CA ILE A 580 -12.59 2.32 -13.01
C ILE A 580 -13.84 2.88 -12.34
N LEU A 581 -13.91 4.21 -12.20
CA LEU A 581 -15.16 4.94 -11.94
C LEU A 581 -15.58 5.65 -13.23
N LYS A 582 -16.80 5.41 -13.69
CA LYS A 582 -17.33 5.94 -14.94
C LYS A 582 -18.77 6.45 -14.83
#